data_AF-A0A941EIF7-F1
#
_entry.id   AF-A0A941EIF7-F1
#
_cell.length_a   1.000
_cell.length_b   1.000
_cell.length_c   1.000
_cell.angle_alpha   90.00
_cell.angle_beta   90.00
_cell.angle_gamma   90.00
#
_symmetry.space_group_name_H-M   'P 1'
#
loop_
_entity.id
_entity.type
_entity.pdbx_description
1 polymer ?
#
loop_
_entity_poly.entity_id
_entity_poly.type
_entity_poly.pdbx_seq_one_letter_code
_entity_poly.pdbx_strand_id
1 'polypeptide(L)'
;MEYAAGPPSQWLLTLKDGSTIEVWADSYCEEQDQFQFESLVEASHEEQRHVKVTATGRQPTSKVLILVARIPAVLVSSIEGGPVEIDGRAGPVDTSD
;
A
#
# COMPACT_ATOMS: atom_id res chain seq x y z
N MET A 1 -9.01 15.90 2.27
CA MET A 1 -8.60 14.51 2.03
C MET A 1 -7.84 14.05 3.25
N GLU A 2 -8.24 12.93 3.82
CA GLU A 2 -7.72 12.42 5.09
C GLU A 2 -7.51 10.90 5.00
N TYR A 3 -6.54 10.35 5.73
CA TYR A 3 -6.34 8.90 5.78
C TYR A 3 -7.48 8.23 6.54
N ALA A 4 -8.11 7.23 5.92
CA ALA A 4 -9.30 6.57 6.45
C ALA A 4 -9.01 5.25 7.17
N ALA A 5 -7.80 4.71 7.06
CA ALA A 5 -7.34 3.50 7.75
C ALA A 5 -6.45 3.79 8.98
N GLY A 6 -6.27 5.07 9.34
CA GLY A 6 -5.27 5.51 10.31
C GLY A 6 -4.00 6.02 9.62
N PRO A 7 -2.91 6.25 10.37
CA PRO A 7 -1.63 6.63 9.77
C PRO A 7 -1.14 5.54 8.80
N PRO A 8 -0.63 5.90 7.61
CA PRO A 8 -0.07 4.92 6.69
C PRO A 8 1.13 4.22 7.30
N SER A 9 1.38 2.99 6.85
CA SER A 9 2.55 2.21 7.25
C SER A 9 3.77 2.60 6.45
N GLN A 10 4.95 2.48 7.07
CA GLN A 10 6.22 2.66 6.38
C GLN A 10 6.58 1.39 5.62
N TRP A 11 6.99 1.57 4.37
CA TRP A 11 7.52 0.54 3.50
C TRP A 11 8.92 0.95 3.03
N LEU A 12 9.89 0.06 3.20
CA LEU A 12 11.26 0.24 2.73
C LEU A 12 11.51 -0.73 1.58
N LEU A 13 11.75 -0.17 0.40
CA LEU A 13 12.13 -0.94 -0.77
C LEU A 13 13.62 -0.81 -1.00
N THR A 14 14.31 -1.95 -1.12
CA THR A 14 15.68 -1.98 -1.61
C THR A 14 15.65 -2.24 -3.11
N LEU A 15 16.24 -1.35 -3.90
CA LEU A 15 16.40 -1.54 -5.33
C LEU A 15 17.62 -2.41 -5.63
N LYS A 16 17.67 -2.96 -6.85
CA LYS A 16 18.79 -3.83 -7.29
C LYS A 16 20.14 -3.12 -7.37
N ASP A 17 20.16 -1.80 -7.44
CA ASP A 17 21.40 -1.00 -7.37
C ASP A 17 21.86 -0.73 -5.92
N GLY A 18 21.11 -1.23 -4.93
CA GLY A 18 21.37 -1.05 -3.51
C GLY A 18 20.81 0.25 -2.92
N SER A 19 20.20 1.12 -3.72
CA SER A 19 19.49 2.29 -3.19
C SER A 19 18.19 1.90 -2.50
N THR A 20 17.71 2.74 -1.58
CA THR A 20 16.46 2.51 -0.86
C THR A 20 15.43 3.58 -1.19
N ILE A 21 14.17 3.15 -1.32
CA ILE A 21 13.00 4.02 -1.42
C ILE A 21 12.13 3.79 -0.19
N GLU A 22 11.72 4.89 0.43
CA GLU A 22 10.73 4.88 1.50
C GLU A 22 9.36 5.30 0.94
N VAL A 23 8.34 4.47 1.18
CA VAL A 23 6.95 4.73 0.79
C VAL A 23 6.06 4.63 2.01
N TRP A 24 5.17 5.61 2.19
CA TRP A 24 4.14 5.60 3.24
C TRP A 24 2.80 5.24 2.61
N ALA A 25 2.29 4.05 2.88
CA ALA A 25 1.06 3.52 2.29
C ALA A 25 0.36 2.52 3.22
N ASP A 26 -0.92 2.26 2.99
CA ASP A 26 -1.69 1.31 3.79
C ASP A 26 -1.46 -0.13 3.33
N SER A 27 -1.25 -0.32 2.03
CA SER A 27 -0.98 -1.62 1.41
C SER A 27 -0.11 -1.50 0.18
N TYR A 28 0.41 -2.63 -0.28
CA TYR A 28 0.87 -2.79 -1.66
C TYR A 28 0.33 -4.08 -2.27
N CYS A 29 0.23 -4.09 -3.59
CA CYS A 29 -0.05 -5.28 -4.38
C CYS A 29 0.89 -5.35 -5.59
N GLU A 30 1.06 -6.54 -6.15
CA GLU A 30 1.79 -6.73 -7.40
C GLU A 30 0.78 -6.88 -8.55
N GLU A 31 0.85 -5.98 -9.53
CA GLU A 31 0.00 -6.02 -10.72
C GLU A 31 0.83 -5.62 -11.95
N GLN A 32 0.79 -6.46 -13.00
CA GLN A 32 1.43 -6.18 -14.30
C GLN A 32 2.91 -5.76 -14.19
N ASP A 33 3.73 -6.56 -13.49
CA ASP A 33 5.15 -6.31 -13.25
C ASP A 33 5.46 -5.01 -12.48
N GLN A 34 4.51 -4.54 -11.67
CA GLN A 34 4.65 -3.36 -10.83
C GLN A 34 4.16 -3.63 -9.42
N PHE A 35 4.92 -3.14 -8.43
CA PHE A 35 4.40 -2.95 -7.08
C PHE A 35 3.61 -1.64 -7.04
N GLN A 36 2.33 -1.72 -6.72
CA GLN A 36 1.45 -0.58 -6.52
C GLN A 36 1.21 -0.39 -5.03
N PHE A 37 1.59 0.77 -4.52
CA PHE A 37 1.35 1.16 -3.13
C PHE A 37 0.12 2.04 -3.07
N GLU A 38 -0.77 1.76 -2.13
CA GLU A 38 -2.09 2.37 -2.07
C GLU A 38 -2.42 2.84 -0.66
N SER A 39 -3.18 3.94 -0.57
CA SER A 39 -3.76 4.41 0.69
C SER A 39 -5.26 4.55 0.56
N LEU A 40 -5.97 4.13 1.60
CA LEU A 40 -7.39 4.36 1.76
C LEU A 40 -7.57 5.76 2.35
N VAL A 41 -8.18 6.64 1.57
CA VAL A 41 -8.47 8.00 1.98
C VAL A 41 -9.95 8.30 1.94
N GLU A 42 -10.38 9.17 2.83
CA GLU A 42 -11.63 9.90 2.69
C GLU A 42 -11.37 11.18 1.86
N ALA A 43 -12.00 11.27 0.71
CA ALA A 43 -11.83 12.35 -0.25
C ALA A 43 -13.16 12.74 -0.91
N SER A 44 -13.39 14.04 -1.02
CA SER A 44 -14.48 14.59 -1.82
C SER A 44 -14.31 14.27 -3.31
N HIS A 45 -15.39 14.32 -4.09
CA HIS A 45 -15.32 14.09 -5.54
C HIS A 45 -14.39 15.09 -6.26
N GLU A 46 -14.22 16.30 -5.73
CA GLU A 46 -13.30 17.29 -6.28
C GLU A 46 -11.85 16.87 -6.04
N GLU A 47 -11.50 16.46 -4.81
CA GLU A 47 -10.16 15.97 -4.48
C GLU A 47 -9.79 14.69 -5.23
N GLN A 48 -10.76 13.79 -5.45
CA GLN A 48 -10.57 12.58 -6.25
C GLN A 48 -10.14 12.87 -7.69
N ARG A 49 -10.46 14.04 -8.25
CA ARG A 49 -10.02 14.42 -9.61
C ARG A 49 -8.54 14.77 -9.69
N HIS A 50 -7.90 15.00 -8.55
CA HIS A 50 -6.49 15.38 -8.47
C HIS A 50 -5.56 14.22 -8.14
N VAL A 51 -6.11 13.02 -7.93
CA VAL A 51 -5.35 11.80 -7.58
C VAL A 51 -5.75 10.64 -8.46
N LYS A 52 -4.88 9.63 -8.56
CA LYS A 52 -5.22 8.39 -9.26
C LYS A 52 -5.98 7.45 -8.31
N VAL A 53 -7.31 7.41 -8.44
CA VAL A 53 -8.15 6.41 -7.76
C VAL A 53 -7.97 5.05 -8.44
N THR A 54 -7.66 4.03 -7.65
CA THR A 54 -7.48 2.63 -8.12
C THR A 54 -8.70 1.77 -7.81
N ALA A 55 -9.38 2.04 -6.70
CA ALA A 55 -10.66 1.43 -6.37
C ALA A 55 -11.58 2.38 -5.60
N THR A 56 -12.88 2.24 -5.82
CA THR A 56 -13.92 2.95 -5.06
C THR A 56 -14.64 1.97 -4.14
N GLY A 57 -14.82 2.31 -2.86
CA GLY A 57 -15.67 1.53 -1.96
C GLY A 57 -17.11 1.45 -2.48
N ARG A 58 -17.82 0.36 -2.17
CA ARG A 58 -19.21 0.19 -2.65
C ARG A 58 -20.15 1.28 -2.12
N GLN A 59 -19.97 1.72 -0.87
CA GLN A 59 -20.48 2.94 -0.22
C GLN A 59 -19.77 3.11 1.15
N PRO A 60 -19.60 4.33 1.70
CA PRO A 60 -19.82 5.64 1.08
C PRO A 60 -18.76 5.97 0.02
N THR A 61 -19.15 6.72 -1.02
CA THR A 61 -18.29 7.11 -2.17
C THR A 61 -17.16 8.07 -1.81
N SER A 62 -17.08 8.50 -0.55
CA SER A 62 -15.98 9.32 -0.04
C SER A 62 -14.74 8.49 0.26
N LYS A 63 -14.84 7.17 0.53
CA LYS A 63 -13.69 6.31 0.81
C LYS A 63 -13.18 5.63 -0.46
N VAL A 64 -11.96 5.97 -0.84
CA VAL A 64 -11.32 5.49 -2.08
C VAL A 64 -9.90 5.02 -1.82
N LEU A 65 -9.46 4.00 -2.56
CA LEU A 65 -8.04 3.67 -2.65
C LEU A 65 -7.41 4.58 -3.69
N ILE A 66 -6.35 5.28 -3.28
CA ILE A 66 -5.53 6.10 -4.16
C ILE A 66 -4.16 5.47 -4.34
N LEU A 67 -3.63 5.59 -5.53
CA LEU A 67 -2.27 5.18 -5.84
C LEU A 67 -1.28 6.19 -5.23
N VAL A 68 -0.41 5.70 -4.35
CA VAL A 68 0.70 6.47 -3.76
C VAL A 68 1.94 6.35 -4.63
N ALA A 69 2.31 5.13 -5.02
CA ALA A 69 3.50 4.88 -5.83
C ALA A 69 3.32 3.67 -6.75
N ARG A 70 4.03 3.69 -7.89
CA ARG A 70 4.25 2.54 -8.77
C ARG A 70 5.72 2.32 -8.95
N ILE A 71 6.18 1.12 -8.63
CA ILE A 71 7.59 0.77 -8.70
C ILE A 71 7.71 -0.48 -9.58
N PRO A 72 8.41 -0.43 -10.72
CA PRO A 72 8.61 -1.60 -11.56
C PRO A 72 9.25 -2.73 -10.76
N ALA A 73 8.64 -3.92 -10.77
CA ALA A 73 9.11 -5.07 -10.02
C ALA A 73 10.53 -5.47 -10.44
N VAL A 74 10.88 -5.25 -11.71
CA VAL A 74 12.23 -5.50 -12.25
C VAL A 74 13.34 -4.70 -11.53
N LEU A 75 13.01 -3.57 -10.90
CA LEU A 75 13.97 -2.71 -10.19
C LEU A 75 14.11 -3.08 -8.71
N VAL A 76 13.13 -3.79 -8.14
CA VAL A 76 13.07 -4.07 -6.70
C VAL A 76 13.83 -5.37 -6.39
N SER A 77 14.58 -5.33 -5.30
CA SER A 77 15.30 -6.47 -4.73
C SER A 77 14.57 -7.03 -3.51
N SER A 78 14.07 -6.16 -2.62
CA SER A 78 13.28 -6.56 -1.45
C SER A 78 12.32 -5.44 -1.03
N ILE A 79 11.26 -5.83 -0.33
CA ILE A 79 10.29 -4.92 0.30
C ILE A 79 10.14 -5.35 1.76
N GLU A 80 10.30 -4.41 2.66
CA GLU A 80 10.18 -4.60 4.12
C GLU A 80 9.21 -3.56 4.71
N GLY A 81 8.61 -3.89 5.86
CA GLY A 81 7.66 -3.02 6.55
C GLY A 81 6.22 -3.49 6.41
N GLY A 82 5.29 -2.53 6.41
CA GLY A 82 3.85 -2.77 6.34
C GLY A 82 3.12 -2.60 7.67
N PRO A 83 1.81 -2.90 7.69
CA PRO A 83 0.99 -2.71 8.87
C PRO A 83 1.55 -3.53 10.04
N VAL A 84 1.88 -2.84 11.12
CA VAL A 84 2.24 -3.48 12.37
C VAL A 84 0.96 -4.11 12.92
N GLU A 85 0.90 -5.44 12.97
CA GLU A 85 -0.18 -6.16 13.67
C GLU A 85 -0.11 -5.81 15.17
N ILE A 86 -0.91 -4.84 15.59
CA ILE A 86 -1.15 -4.57 17.01
C ILE A 86 -2.25 -5.54 17.47
N ASP A 87 -1.95 -6.83 17.55
CA ASP A 87 -2.48 -7.76 18.57
C ASP A 87 -2.02 -9.22 18.33
N GLY A 88 -1.17 -9.72 19.23
CA GLY A 88 -0.54 -11.03 19.15
C GLY A 88 -1.50 -12.23 19.20
N ARG A 89 -1.79 -12.83 18.04
CA ARG A 89 -2.28 -14.20 17.96
C ARG A 89 -1.71 -14.94 16.75
N ALA A 90 -0.49 -15.46 16.92
CA ALA A 90 0.07 -16.46 16.03
C ALA A 90 -0.83 -17.71 16.00
N GLY A 91 -1.36 -18.05 14.82
CA GLY A 91 -1.72 -19.43 14.50
C GLY A 91 -0.48 -20.14 13.94
N PRO A 92 -0.22 -21.41 14.29
CA PRO A 92 0.95 -22.12 13.78
C PRO A 92 0.79 -22.35 12.28
N VAL A 93 1.77 -21.91 11.49
CA VAL A 93 1.96 -22.41 10.13
C VAL A 93 2.57 -23.80 10.30
N ASP A 94 1.70 -24.81 10.27
CA ASP A 94 2.09 -26.21 10.19
C ASP A 94 2.71 -26.44 8.81
N THR A 95 4.04 -26.41 8.75
CA THR A 95 4.79 -27.00 7.65
C THR A 95 5.02 -28.47 7.99
N SER A 96 4.10 -29.33 7.54
CA SER A 96 4.36 -30.76 7.45
C SER A 96 4.79 -31.10 6.03
N ASP A 97 5.95 -31.78 5.98
CA ASP A 97 6.63 -32.42 4.84
C ASP A 97 5.78 -33.57 4.23
#